data_AF-A0A7V8BXM4-F1
#
_entry.id   AF-A0A7V8BXM4-F1
#
_cell.length_a   1.000
_cell.length_b   1.000
_cell.length_c   1.000
_cell.angle_alpha   90.00
_cell.angle_beta   90.00
_cell.angle_gamma   90.00
#
_symmetry.space_group_name_H-M   'P 1'
#
loop_
_entity.id
_entity.type
_entity.pdbx_description
1 polymer ?
#
loop_
_entity_poly.entity_id
_entity_poly.type
_entity_poly.pdbx_seq_one_letter_code
_entity_poly.pdbx_strand_id
1 'polypeptide(L)'
;MMENYATYYEILQPLIQSALRSPGLLAPNEFNLARYSLNQHTRNRLLDPDICALEDYLIDHSALPGKESNLELLRAFGDVIYTICHHEEIPLQDSYKNMEWLLAWLNMHHPPAFFGEDPDSPLQMLQMAAAVGLGVWAGVFSQIQSGTGTLLELANSPLWRVRDTAAMGLHRMLSLSWETTLRRLRFHAMQANSLEWGAIISSISYLPLLEGQPFRVLDVLDLQQQALRFVSQSQEAHPLLREALSRCINVAVEALPSVGLAQLRAWAAWPHVGVKEIIRDSLAGLAHWSDEVDRIAQQL
;
A
#
# COMPACT_ATOMS: atom_id res chain seq x y z
N MET A 1 15.92 14.93 5.86
CA MET A 1 15.02 13.77 5.77
C MET A 1 14.86 13.00 7.08
N MET A 2 15.84 12.92 7.99
CA MET A 2 15.58 12.25 9.30
C MET A 2 14.95 13.15 10.38
N GLU A 3 15.12 14.48 10.31
CA GLU A 3 14.67 15.41 11.35
C GLU A 3 13.14 15.47 11.49
N ASN A 4 12.40 15.43 10.38
CA ASN A 4 10.94 15.48 10.43
C ASN A 4 10.33 14.13 10.84
N TYR A 5 10.91 13.00 10.42
CA TYR A 5 10.41 11.67 10.79
C TYR A 5 10.39 11.46 12.31
N ALA A 6 11.47 11.78 13.02
CA ALA A 6 11.53 11.62 14.48
C ALA A 6 10.46 12.49 15.17
N THR A 7 10.32 13.74 14.72
CA THR A 7 9.29 14.67 15.19
C THR A 7 7.88 14.11 14.97
N TYR A 8 7.59 13.58 13.78
CA TYR A 8 6.29 12.95 13.50
C TYR A 8 6.03 11.76 14.41
N TYR A 9 7.02 10.89 14.60
CA TYR A 9 6.90 9.71 15.45
C TYR A 9 6.58 10.10 16.90
N GLU A 10 7.32 11.05 17.48
CA GLU A 10 7.16 11.51 18.85
C GLU A 10 5.79 12.14 19.11
N ILE A 11 5.20 12.82 18.11
CA ILE A 11 3.87 13.45 18.23
C ILE A 11 2.75 12.43 17.97
N LEU A 12 2.89 11.56 16.97
CA LEU A 12 1.86 10.58 16.62
C LEU A 12 1.65 9.55 17.72
N GLN A 13 2.71 9.13 18.42
CA GLN A 13 2.60 8.12 19.46
C GLN A 13 1.57 8.46 20.55
N PRO A 14 1.65 9.62 21.23
CA PRO A 14 0.63 10.00 22.21
C PRO A 14 -0.75 10.26 21.58
N LEU A 15 -0.82 10.82 20.37
CA LEU A 15 -2.11 11.05 19.68
C LEU A 15 -2.86 9.75 19.40
N ILE A 16 -2.17 8.75 18.84
CA ILE A 16 -2.76 7.44 18.56
C ILE A 16 -3.12 6.73 19.86
N GLN A 17 -2.28 6.81 20.90
CA GLN A 17 -2.60 6.22 22.21
C GLN A 17 -3.84 6.85 22.87
N SER A 18 -4.01 8.17 22.78
CA SER A 18 -5.21 8.86 23.25
C SER A 18 -6.43 8.45 22.44
N ALA A 19 -6.33 8.46 21.10
CA ALA A 19 -7.41 8.02 20.22
C ALA A 19 -7.86 6.58 20.53
N LEU A 20 -6.94 5.64 20.78
CA LEU A 20 -7.27 4.25 21.14
C LEU A 20 -7.99 4.08 22.48
N ARG A 21 -7.83 5.05 23.40
CA ARG A 21 -8.51 5.10 24.70
C ARG A 21 -9.79 5.91 24.66
N SER A 22 -10.08 6.53 23.52
CA SER A 22 -11.26 7.35 23.32
C SER A 22 -12.55 6.56 23.60
N PRO A 23 -13.47 7.10 24.41
CA PRO A 23 -14.81 6.55 24.56
C PRO A 23 -15.55 6.39 23.22
N GLY A 24 -15.21 7.21 22.21
CA GLY A 24 -15.69 7.09 20.84
C GLY A 24 -15.46 5.70 20.24
N LEU A 25 -14.28 5.10 20.45
CA LEU A 25 -13.92 3.77 19.95
C LEU A 25 -14.37 2.61 20.86
N LEU A 26 -14.58 2.85 22.16
CA LEU A 26 -14.74 1.77 23.15
C LEU A 26 -16.16 1.19 23.31
N ALA A 27 -17.16 1.47 22.45
CA ALA A 27 -18.47 0.78 22.52
C ALA A 27 -18.75 -0.13 21.31
N PRO A 28 -18.62 -1.47 21.45
CA PRO A 28 -18.63 -2.41 20.34
C PRO A 28 -19.96 -3.14 20.07
N ASN A 29 -21.12 -2.59 20.46
CA ASN A 29 -22.37 -3.34 20.28
C ASN A 29 -23.03 -3.18 18.90
N GLU A 30 -22.50 -2.37 17.98
CA GLU A 30 -23.15 -2.09 16.70
C GLU A 30 -22.24 -2.39 15.51
N PHE A 31 -22.08 -3.68 15.23
CA PHE A 31 -21.57 -4.21 13.96
C PHE A 31 -22.51 -3.82 12.81
N ASN A 32 -22.29 -2.67 12.15
CA ASN A 32 -22.63 -2.39 10.74
C ASN A 32 -22.60 -0.88 10.44
N LEU A 33 -21.42 -0.31 10.18
CA LEU A 33 -21.32 1.09 9.74
C LEU A 33 -21.99 1.35 8.38
N ALA A 34 -22.25 0.30 7.59
CA ALA A 34 -22.96 0.41 6.30
C ALA A 34 -24.48 0.70 6.43
N ARG A 35 -25.07 0.71 7.63
CA ARG A 35 -26.53 0.84 7.82
C ARG A 35 -27.01 1.96 8.74
N TYR A 36 -26.13 2.73 9.38
CA TYR A 36 -26.57 3.79 10.28
C TYR A 36 -26.87 5.09 9.52
N SER A 37 -28.15 5.46 9.48
CA SER A 37 -28.51 6.88 9.51
C SER A 37 -27.94 7.45 10.81
N LEU A 38 -26.93 8.30 10.73
CA LEU A 38 -26.20 8.84 11.88
C LEU A 38 -27.16 9.50 12.88
N ASN A 39 -27.50 8.80 13.96
CA ASN A 39 -28.22 9.42 15.07
C ASN A 39 -27.26 10.38 15.81
N GLN A 40 -27.82 11.34 16.56
CA GLN A 40 -27.05 12.42 17.18
C GLN A 40 -26.08 11.93 18.28
N HIS A 41 -26.34 10.76 18.87
CA HIS A 41 -25.43 10.13 19.83
C HIS A 41 -24.20 9.54 19.13
N THR A 42 -24.37 8.91 17.97
CA THR A 42 -23.26 8.50 17.11
C THR A 42 -22.47 9.76 16.70
N ARG A 43 -23.12 10.81 16.16
CA ARG A 43 -22.43 12.05 15.76
C ARG A 43 -21.61 12.72 16.88
N ASN A 44 -22.13 12.78 18.10
CA ASN A 44 -21.37 13.38 19.22
C ASN A 44 -20.17 12.52 19.66
N ARG A 45 -20.18 11.22 19.37
CA ARG A 45 -19.04 10.30 19.59
C ARG A 45 -18.07 10.27 18.41
N LEU A 46 -18.54 10.69 17.23
CA LEU A 46 -17.72 10.92 16.03
C LEU A 46 -16.89 12.20 16.12
N LEU A 47 -17.20 13.09 17.06
CA LEU A 47 -16.46 14.32 17.35
C LEU A 47 -15.64 14.19 18.64
N ASP A 48 -15.17 12.98 18.94
CA ASP A 48 -14.36 12.75 20.12
C ASP A 48 -13.04 13.53 19.99
N PRO A 49 -12.70 14.42 20.94
CA PRO A 49 -11.57 15.33 20.80
C PRO A 49 -10.23 14.63 20.54
N ASP A 50 -10.04 13.42 21.07
CA ASP A 50 -8.78 12.69 20.91
C ASP A 50 -8.64 12.12 19.50
N ILE A 51 -9.75 11.68 18.89
CA ILE A 51 -9.77 11.21 17.50
C ILE A 51 -9.61 12.39 16.56
N CYS A 52 -10.34 13.49 16.78
CA CYS A 52 -10.23 14.70 15.97
C CYS A 52 -8.82 15.30 16.04
N ALA A 53 -8.16 15.29 17.20
CA ALA A 53 -6.78 15.78 17.32
C ALA A 53 -5.80 14.97 16.45
N LEU A 54 -5.99 13.66 16.32
CA LEU A 54 -5.20 12.83 15.41
C LEU A 54 -5.49 13.16 13.94
N GLU A 55 -6.77 13.30 13.58
CA GLU A 55 -7.20 13.65 12.22
C GLU A 55 -6.66 15.02 11.79
N ASP A 56 -6.87 16.05 12.62
CA ASP A 56 -6.39 17.41 12.40
C ASP A 56 -4.88 17.40 12.19
N TYR A 57 -4.14 16.68 13.03
CA TYR A 57 -2.68 16.58 12.88
C TYR A 57 -2.27 15.95 11.55
N LEU A 58 -2.91 14.85 11.14
CA LEU A 58 -2.63 14.18 9.87
C LEU A 58 -2.95 15.09 8.68
N ILE A 59 -4.08 15.80 8.72
CA ILE A 59 -4.54 16.72 7.68
C ILE A 59 -3.59 17.93 7.57
N ASP A 60 -3.29 18.59 8.68
CA ASP A 60 -2.47 19.81 8.73
C ASP A 60 -1.03 19.55 8.26
N HIS A 61 -0.53 18.33 8.48
CA HIS A 61 0.83 17.93 8.09
C HIS A 61 0.86 17.06 6.83
N SER A 62 -0.26 16.96 6.10
CA SER A 62 -0.40 16.13 4.90
C SER A 62 0.49 16.57 3.73
N ALA A 63 0.95 17.83 3.76
CA ALA A 63 1.53 18.56 2.62
C ALA A 63 0.55 18.75 1.43
N LEU A 64 -0.76 18.61 1.68
CA LEU A 64 -1.81 18.85 0.69
C LEU A 64 -2.58 20.15 0.97
N PRO A 65 -2.97 20.91 -0.06
CA PRO A 65 -2.72 20.68 -1.49
C PRO A 65 -1.23 20.86 -1.85
N GLY A 66 -0.68 19.92 -2.62
CA GLY A 66 0.74 19.89 -2.96
C GLY A 66 1.09 18.77 -3.95
N LYS A 67 2.26 18.87 -4.61
CA LYS A 67 2.68 17.90 -5.62
C LYS A 67 2.81 16.49 -5.05
N GLU A 68 3.42 16.38 -3.88
CA GLU A 68 3.65 15.11 -3.19
C GLU A 68 2.98 15.15 -1.81
N SER A 69 2.44 14.02 -1.37
CA SER A 69 1.98 13.87 0.01
C SER A 69 3.15 13.66 0.95
N ASN A 70 2.94 13.91 2.24
CA ASN A 70 3.96 13.70 3.26
C ASN A 70 4.20 12.20 3.55
N LEU A 71 5.08 11.57 2.75
CA LEU A 71 5.43 10.16 2.90
C LEU A 71 6.19 9.85 4.20
N GLU A 72 6.94 10.82 4.74
CA GLU A 72 7.64 10.67 6.03
C GLU A 72 6.63 10.55 7.19
N LEU A 73 5.55 11.34 7.16
CA LEU A 73 4.43 11.25 8.10
C LEU A 73 3.72 9.89 8.02
N LEU A 74 3.40 9.41 6.81
CA LEU A 74 2.79 8.08 6.63
C LEU A 74 3.71 6.95 7.11
N ARG A 75 5.03 7.08 6.89
CA ARG A 75 6.01 6.12 7.39
C ARG A 75 6.00 6.08 8.92
N ALA A 76 6.10 7.25 9.55
CA ALA A 76 6.06 7.40 11.01
C ALA A 76 4.76 6.84 11.60
N PHE A 77 3.62 7.11 10.97
CA PHE A 77 2.31 6.58 11.39
C PHE A 77 2.31 5.05 11.42
N GLY A 78 2.77 4.39 10.35
CA GLY A 78 2.90 2.93 10.31
C GLY A 78 3.85 2.36 11.37
N ASP A 79 4.98 3.04 11.61
CA ASP A 79 5.99 2.59 12.59
C ASP A 79 5.49 2.76 14.05
N VAL A 80 4.71 3.81 14.33
CA VAL A 80 4.01 3.99 15.61
C VAL A 80 2.97 2.89 15.83
N ILE A 81 2.14 2.58 14.81
CA ILE A 81 1.18 1.47 14.89
C ILE A 81 1.90 0.16 15.17
N TYR A 82 2.99 -0.12 14.46
CA TYR A 82 3.79 -1.33 14.69
C TYR A 82 4.23 -1.43 16.16
N THR A 83 4.71 -0.32 16.72
CA THR A 83 5.16 -0.22 18.11
C THR A 83 4.01 -0.48 19.09
N ILE A 84 2.86 0.16 18.88
CA ILE A 84 1.67 0.00 19.73
C ILE A 84 1.13 -1.44 19.66
N CYS A 85 1.05 -2.04 18.48
CA CYS A 85 0.55 -3.40 18.31
C CYS A 85 1.46 -4.47 18.94
N HIS A 86 2.75 -4.16 19.16
CA HIS A 86 3.70 -5.05 19.84
C HIS A 86 3.92 -4.71 21.32
N HIS A 87 3.28 -3.67 21.84
CA HIS A 87 3.52 -3.22 23.21
C HIS A 87 2.92 -4.21 24.22
N GLU A 88 3.78 -4.82 25.05
CA GLU A 88 3.38 -5.87 25.99
C GLU A 88 2.36 -5.41 27.04
N GLU A 89 2.37 -4.12 27.39
CA GLU A 89 1.46 -3.56 28.41
C GLU A 89 0.08 -3.16 27.87
N ILE A 90 -0.13 -3.15 26.55
CA ILE A 90 -1.46 -2.87 25.98
C ILE A 90 -2.20 -4.19 25.85
N PRO A 91 -3.38 -4.35 26.49
CA PRO A 91 -4.16 -5.59 26.37
C PRO A 91 -4.39 -5.93 24.89
N LEU A 92 -4.19 -7.20 24.54
CA LEU A 92 -4.33 -7.67 23.15
C LEU A 92 -5.66 -7.28 22.52
N GLN A 93 -6.74 -7.25 23.32
CA GLN A 93 -8.04 -6.82 22.86
C GLN A 93 -8.07 -5.34 22.44
N ASP A 94 -7.37 -4.47 23.17
CA ASP A 94 -7.31 -3.03 22.90
C ASP A 94 -6.38 -2.75 21.72
N SER A 95 -5.22 -3.40 21.65
CA SER A 95 -4.28 -3.24 20.52
C SER A 95 -4.81 -3.87 19.22
N TYR A 96 -5.67 -4.89 19.30
CA TYR A 96 -6.31 -5.51 18.15
C TYR A 96 -7.57 -4.76 17.70
N LYS A 97 -8.63 -4.73 18.53
CA LYS A 97 -9.95 -4.25 18.11
C LYS A 97 -10.02 -2.72 18.00
N ASN A 98 -9.47 -1.99 18.98
CA ASN A 98 -9.55 -0.53 18.93
C ASN A 98 -8.69 0.02 17.79
N MET A 99 -7.57 -0.64 17.49
CA MET A 99 -6.75 -0.30 16.32
C MET A 99 -7.48 -0.59 15.01
N GLU A 100 -8.10 -1.77 14.87
CA GLU A 100 -8.94 -2.09 13.71
C GLU A 100 -10.01 -1.02 13.49
N TRP A 101 -10.67 -0.60 14.58
CA TRP A 101 -11.70 0.42 14.56
C TRP A 101 -11.18 1.80 14.20
N LEU A 102 -10.06 2.23 14.78
CA LEU A 102 -9.41 3.51 14.44
C LEU A 102 -9.02 3.55 12.96
N LEU A 103 -8.48 2.46 12.43
CA LEU A 103 -8.10 2.39 11.02
C LEU A 103 -9.32 2.38 10.09
N ALA A 104 -10.38 1.65 10.46
CA ALA A 104 -11.65 1.67 9.75
C ALA A 104 -12.29 3.06 9.78
N TRP A 105 -12.18 3.76 10.92
CA TRP A 105 -12.63 5.13 11.11
C TRP A 105 -11.94 6.09 10.14
N LEU A 106 -10.60 6.16 10.20
CA LEU A 106 -9.80 7.02 9.33
C LEU A 106 -10.05 6.74 7.83
N ASN A 107 -10.34 5.48 7.49
CA ASN A 107 -10.67 5.09 6.12
C ASN A 107 -12.05 5.57 5.64
N MET A 108 -13.04 5.63 6.54
CA MET A 108 -14.45 5.86 6.19
C MET A 108 -15.01 7.21 6.61
N HIS A 109 -14.33 7.99 7.47
CA HIS A 109 -14.89 9.24 7.99
C HIS A 109 -15.12 10.28 6.90
N HIS A 110 -14.16 10.40 5.97
CA HIS A 110 -14.26 11.20 4.76
C HIS A 110 -14.11 10.29 3.53
N PRO A 111 -15.18 9.64 3.06
CA PRO A 111 -15.10 8.87 1.83
C PRO A 111 -14.94 9.82 0.63
N PRO A 112 -14.40 9.35 -0.52
CA PRO A 112 -14.27 10.18 -1.72
C PRO A 112 -15.57 10.85 -2.17
N ALA A 113 -16.74 10.25 -1.86
CA ALA A 113 -18.04 10.87 -2.10
C ALA A 113 -18.26 12.22 -1.39
N PHE A 114 -17.49 12.52 -0.34
CA PHE A 114 -17.60 13.75 0.47
C PHE A 114 -16.84 14.94 -0.11
N PHE A 115 -15.64 14.72 -0.64
CA PHE A 115 -14.79 15.77 -1.24
C PHE A 115 -14.56 15.59 -2.75
N GLY A 116 -15.27 14.63 -3.36
CA GLY A 116 -15.20 14.32 -4.78
C GLY A 116 -13.91 13.57 -5.16
N GLU A 117 -13.55 13.70 -6.44
CA GLU A 117 -12.31 13.16 -7.00
C GLU A 117 -11.16 14.17 -6.93
N ASP A 118 -11.26 15.20 -6.08
CA ASP A 118 -10.22 16.22 -5.93
C ASP A 118 -8.92 15.57 -5.43
N PRO A 119 -7.89 15.42 -6.31
CA PRO A 119 -6.67 14.74 -5.95
C PRO A 119 -5.82 15.54 -4.96
N ASP A 120 -6.14 16.83 -4.74
CA ASP A 120 -5.38 17.74 -3.88
C ASP A 120 -6.06 17.96 -2.51
N SER A 121 -7.22 17.35 -2.27
CA SER A 121 -7.90 17.42 -0.98
C SER A 121 -7.04 16.80 0.14
N PRO A 122 -6.72 17.55 1.22
CA PRO A 122 -5.92 17.02 2.33
C PRO A 122 -6.65 15.96 3.16
N LEU A 123 -7.98 15.86 3.03
CA LEU A 123 -8.78 14.84 3.73
C LEU A 123 -8.43 13.41 3.31
N GLN A 124 -7.86 13.24 2.11
CA GLN A 124 -7.37 11.95 1.64
C GLN A 124 -6.25 11.38 2.52
N MET A 125 -5.56 12.24 3.27
CA MET A 125 -4.46 11.82 4.14
C MET A 125 -4.90 10.81 5.21
N LEU A 126 -6.17 10.87 5.65
CA LEU A 126 -6.70 9.91 6.61
C LEU A 126 -6.81 8.51 6.00
N GLN A 127 -7.31 8.40 4.76
CA GLN A 127 -7.38 7.12 4.05
C GLN A 127 -5.99 6.56 3.73
N MET A 128 -5.05 7.45 3.39
CA MET A 128 -3.65 7.12 3.17
C MET A 128 -2.98 6.56 4.43
N ALA A 129 -3.18 7.23 5.57
CA ALA A 129 -2.70 6.75 6.88
C ALA A 129 -3.34 5.42 7.26
N ALA A 130 -4.66 5.29 7.06
CA ALA A 130 -5.39 4.05 7.27
C ALA A 130 -4.84 2.90 6.43
N ALA A 131 -4.54 3.10 5.14
CA ALA A 131 -3.97 2.07 4.27
C ALA A 131 -2.62 1.55 4.80
N VAL A 132 -1.72 2.46 5.17
CA VAL A 132 -0.41 2.07 5.73
C VAL A 132 -0.58 1.35 7.07
N GLY A 133 -1.43 1.88 7.96
CA GLY A 133 -1.71 1.29 9.26
C GLY A 133 -2.39 -0.08 9.19
N LEU A 134 -3.33 -0.28 8.26
CA LEU A 134 -3.99 -1.56 7.99
C LEU A 134 -2.99 -2.63 7.58
N GLY A 135 -2.01 -2.26 6.75
CA GLY A 135 -0.95 -3.19 6.36
C GLY A 135 -0.11 -3.67 7.54
N VAL A 136 0.22 -2.76 8.46
CA VAL A 136 0.93 -3.10 9.70
C VAL A 136 0.05 -3.97 10.59
N TRP A 137 -1.15 -3.49 10.95
CA TRP A 137 -2.10 -4.21 11.81
C TRP A 137 -2.38 -5.63 11.31
N ALA A 138 -2.65 -5.78 10.01
CA ALA A 138 -2.92 -7.09 9.43
C ALA A 138 -1.71 -8.02 9.49
N GLY A 139 -0.50 -7.48 9.28
CA GLY A 139 0.74 -8.24 9.42
C GLY A 139 1.01 -8.68 10.87
N VAL A 140 0.85 -7.79 11.84
CA VAL A 140 1.09 -8.11 13.27
C VAL A 140 0.11 -9.15 13.78
N PHE A 141 -1.18 -8.97 13.51
CA PHE A 141 -2.23 -9.84 14.05
C PHE A 141 -2.64 -10.97 13.11
N SER A 142 -1.84 -11.25 12.08
CA SER A 142 -2.08 -12.29 11.08
C SER A 142 -3.44 -12.21 10.38
N GLN A 143 -4.03 -11.01 10.26
CA GLN A 143 -5.28 -10.76 9.54
C GLN A 143 -5.06 -10.59 8.04
N ILE A 144 -4.23 -11.47 7.46
CA ILE A 144 -3.75 -11.35 6.08
C ILE A 144 -4.90 -11.30 5.07
N GLN A 145 -5.91 -12.15 5.25
CA GLN A 145 -7.06 -12.18 4.34
C GLN A 145 -7.86 -10.87 4.34
N SER A 146 -8.15 -10.33 5.53
CA SER A 146 -8.91 -9.08 5.68
C SER A 146 -8.08 -7.88 5.19
N GLY A 147 -6.83 -7.78 5.63
CA GLY A 147 -5.92 -6.70 5.23
C GLY A 147 -5.70 -6.65 3.72
N THR A 148 -5.44 -7.79 3.07
CA THR A 148 -5.31 -7.84 1.61
C THR A 148 -6.60 -7.44 0.90
N GLY A 149 -7.76 -7.89 1.38
CA GLY A 149 -9.06 -7.52 0.80
C GLY A 149 -9.28 -6.01 0.82
N THR A 150 -9.18 -5.39 2.00
CA THR A 150 -9.40 -3.95 2.17
C THR A 150 -8.37 -3.11 1.41
N LEU A 151 -7.10 -3.51 1.38
CA LEU A 151 -6.07 -2.77 0.63
C LEU A 151 -6.29 -2.86 -0.88
N LEU A 152 -6.73 -4.01 -1.41
CA LEU A 152 -7.05 -4.12 -2.83
C LEU A 152 -8.35 -3.39 -3.20
N GLU A 153 -9.31 -3.26 -2.27
CA GLU A 153 -10.43 -2.32 -2.44
C GLU A 153 -9.92 -0.87 -2.55
N LEU A 154 -8.99 -0.44 -1.69
CA LEU A 154 -8.39 0.89 -1.76
C LEU A 154 -7.55 1.12 -3.01
N ALA A 155 -6.93 0.07 -3.56
CA ALA A 155 -6.24 0.12 -4.85
C ALA A 155 -7.19 0.46 -6.02
N ASN A 156 -8.51 0.29 -5.85
CA ASN A 156 -9.52 0.69 -6.83
C ASN A 156 -10.07 2.12 -6.61
N SER A 157 -9.54 2.87 -5.64
CA SER A 157 -9.95 4.24 -5.39
C SER A 157 -9.75 5.12 -6.65
N PRO A 158 -10.66 6.06 -6.96
CA PRO A 158 -10.44 7.04 -8.03
C PRO A 158 -9.25 7.96 -7.73
N LEU A 159 -8.86 8.07 -6.46
CA LEU A 159 -7.79 8.93 -5.98
C LEU A 159 -6.44 8.22 -6.05
N TRP A 160 -5.54 8.72 -6.88
CA TRP A 160 -4.27 8.04 -7.17
C TRP A 160 -3.37 7.87 -5.95
N ARG A 161 -3.37 8.84 -5.02
CA ARG A 161 -2.60 8.77 -3.78
C ARG A 161 -3.07 7.64 -2.87
N VAL A 162 -4.38 7.44 -2.78
CA VAL A 162 -4.96 6.31 -2.03
C VAL A 162 -4.51 4.99 -2.67
N ARG A 163 -4.53 4.88 -4.00
CA ARG A 163 -4.04 3.68 -4.70
C ARG A 163 -2.56 3.39 -4.41
N ASP A 164 -1.71 4.41 -4.43
CA ASP A 164 -0.28 4.26 -4.14
C ASP A 164 -0.06 3.83 -2.68
N THR A 165 -0.79 4.42 -1.73
CA THR A 165 -0.69 4.02 -0.32
C THR A 165 -1.27 2.66 -0.01
N ALA A 166 -2.22 2.16 -0.81
CA ALA A 166 -2.65 0.77 -0.72
C ALA A 166 -1.50 -0.20 -1.02
N ALA A 167 -0.68 0.10 -2.03
CA ALA A 167 0.53 -0.66 -2.31
C ALA A 167 1.56 -0.56 -1.15
N MET A 168 1.68 0.61 -0.51
CA MET A 168 2.51 0.77 0.70
C MET A 168 1.99 -0.05 1.89
N GLY A 169 0.67 -0.16 2.07
CA GLY A 169 0.07 -1.04 3.08
C GLY A 169 0.39 -2.51 2.80
N LEU A 170 0.21 -2.97 1.57
CA LEU A 170 0.55 -4.34 1.16
C LEU A 170 2.05 -4.63 1.35
N HIS A 171 2.88 -3.64 1.06
CA HIS A 171 4.31 -3.69 1.28
C HIS A 171 4.66 -3.90 2.78
N ARG A 172 3.97 -3.20 3.70
CA ARG A 172 4.12 -3.42 5.15
C ARG A 172 3.72 -4.84 5.56
N MET A 173 2.64 -5.38 5.00
CA MET A 173 2.25 -6.78 5.24
C MET A 173 3.33 -7.76 4.77
N LEU A 174 3.88 -7.58 3.56
CA LEU A 174 4.97 -8.41 3.02
C LEU A 174 6.24 -8.34 3.87
N SER A 175 6.53 -7.17 4.45
CA SER A 175 7.65 -6.97 5.37
C SER A 175 7.52 -7.79 6.65
N LEU A 176 6.29 -7.92 7.18
CA LEU A 176 5.99 -8.65 8.41
C LEU A 176 5.74 -10.14 8.18
N SER A 177 5.24 -10.51 7.01
CA SER A 177 4.72 -11.86 6.73
C SER A 177 4.76 -12.18 5.24
N TRP A 178 5.96 -12.33 4.70
CA TRP A 178 6.19 -12.54 3.26
C TRP A 178 5.38 -13.72 2.69
N GLU A 179 5.57 -14.93 3.22
CA GLU A 179 5.03 -16.15 2.61
C GLU A 179 3.49 -16.17 2.60
N THR A 180 2.86 -15.84 3.72
CA THR A 180 1.40 -15.85 3.86
C THR A 180 0.76 -14.73 3.06
N THR A 181 1.35 -13.52 3.08
CA THR A 181 0.86 -12.38 2.29
C THR A 181 1.00 -12.63 0.79
N LEU A 182 2.17 -13.09 0.34
CA LEU A 182 2.40 -13.38 -1.08
C LEU A 182 1.46 -14.48 -1.59
N ARG A 183 1.24 -15.55 -0.80
CA ARG A 183 0.26 -16.59 -1.13
C ARG A 183 -1.14 -16.02 -1.30
N ARG A 184 -1.54 -15.08 -0.44
CA ARG A 184 -2.83 -14.40 -0.53
C ARG A 184 -2.93 -13.51 -1.77
N LEU A 185 -1.87 -12.75 -2.09
CA LEU A 185 -1.81 -11.92 -3.29
C LEU A 185 -1.87 -12.77 -4.57
N ARG A 186 -1.16 -13.90 -4.63
CA ARG A 186 -1.24 -14.87 -5.75
C ARG A 186 -2.64 -15.42 -5.94
N PHE A 187 -3.33 -15.73 -4.84
CA PHE A 187 -4.71 -16.21 -4.91
C PHE A 187 -5.65 -15.10 -5.45
N HIS A 188 -5.51 -13.87 -4.96
CA HIS A 188 -6.33 -12.74 -5.43
C HIS A 188 -6.06 -12.39 -6.90
N ALA A 189 -4.79 -12.43 -7.30
CA ALA A 189 -4.32 -12.15 -8.66
C ALA A 189 -5.05 -12.95 -9.76
N MET A 190 -5.60 -14.13 -9.43
CA MET A 190 -6.38 -14.95 -10.37
C MET A 190 -7.65 -14.26 -10.89
N GLN A 191 -8.19 -13.30 -10.13
CA GLN A 191 -9.41 -12.55 -10.47
C GLN A 191 -9.17 -11.03 -10.43
N ALA A 192 -7.91 -10.62 -10.31
CA ALA A 192 -7.56 -9.22 -10.15
C ALA A 192 -7.82 -8.41 -11.43
N ASN A 193 -8.33 -7.20 -11.25
CA ASN A 193 -8.42 -6.21 -12.31
C ASN A 193 -7.07 -5.48 -12.50
N SER A 194 -6.98 -4.58 -13.48
CA SER A 194 -5.73 -3.90 -13.80
C SER A 194 -5.18 -3.01 -12.67
N LEU A 195 -6.05 -2.37 -11.88
CA LEU A 195 -5.63 -1.50 -10.76
C LEU A 195 -5.10 -2.34 -9.60
N GLU A 196 -5.78 -3.43 -9.28
CA GLU A 196 -5.34 -4.39 -8.27
C GLU A 196 -3.99 -5.01 -8.66
N TRP A 197 -3.81 -5.42 -9.92
CA TRP A 197 -2.51 -5.85 -10.43
C TRP A 197 -1.43 -4.78 -10.25
N GLY A 198 -1.76 -3.51 -10.52
CA GLY A 198 -0.84 -2.40 -10.32
C GLY A 198 -0.37 -2.27 -8.87
N ALA A 199 -1.31 -2.36 -7.91
CA ALA A 199 -0.98 -2.33 -6.48
C ALA A 199 -0.18 -3.56 -6.04
N ILE A 200 -0.55 -4.77 -6.50
CA ILE A 200 0.17 -6.01 -6.23
C ILE A 200 1.62 -5.89 -6.67
N ILE A 201 1.87 -5.52 -7.95
CA ILE A 201 3.22 -5.41 -8.52
C ILE A 201 4.04 -4.33 -7.82
N SER A 202 3.42 -3.17 -7.52
CA SER A 202 4.10 -2.09 -6.81
C SER A 202 4.50 -2.50 -5.39
N SER A 203 3.64 -3.25 -4.68
CA SER A 203 3.89 -3.65 -3.29
C SER A 203 5.06 -4.62 -3.11
N ILE A 204 5.26 -5.53 -4.07
CA ILE A 204 6.31 -6.56 -4.02
C ILE A 204 7.67 -6.05 -4.51
N SER A 205 7.70 -4.91 -5.19
CA SER A 205 8.88 -4.40 -5.90
C SER A 205 9.58 -3.31 -5.09
N TYR A 206 10.06 -3.68 -3.91
CA TYR A 206 10.85 -2.81 -3.04
C TYR A 206 12.20 -3.44 -2.72
N LEU A 207 13.28 -2.76 -3.10
CA LEU A 207 14.62 -3.34 -3.07
C LEU A 207 15.05 -3.86 -1.68
N PRO A 208 14.86 -3.14 -0.56
CA PRO A 208 15.19 -3.68 0.76
C PRO A 208 14.41 -4.93 1.19
N LEU A 209 13.29 -5.27 0.55
CA LEU A 209 12.64 -6.56 0.80
C LEU A 209 13.35 -7.72 0.10
N LEU A 210 14.11 -7.44 -0.95
CA LEU A 210 14.68 -8.42 -1.87
C LEU A 210 16.20 -8.59 -1.70
N GLU A 211 16.90 -7.56 -1.23
CA GLU A 211 18.34 -7.59 -1.00
C GLU A 211 18.75 -8.77 -0.11
N GLY A 212 19.68 -9.58 -0.60
CA GLY A 212 20.16 -10.78 0.10
C GLY A 212 19.14 -11.92 0.21
N GLN A 213 17.98 -11.83 -0.45
CA GLN A 213 16.91 -12.82 -0.39
C GLN A 213 16.54 -13.37 -1.79
N PRO A 214 17.36 -14.26 -2.39
CA PRO A 214 17.14 -14.74 -3.76
C PRO A 214 15.75 -15.36 -4.00
N PHE A 215 15.19 -16.07 -3.01
CA PHE A 215 13.85 -16.66 -3.15
C PHE A 215 12.75 -15.61 -3.32
N ARG A 216 12.88 -14.45 -2.66
CA ARG A 216 11.92 -13.34 -2.79
C ARG A 216 12.00 -12.72 -4.18
N VAL A 217 13.20 -12.64 -4.75
CA VAL A 217 13.38 -12.16 -6.12
C VAL A 217 12.70 -13.09 -7.12
N LEU A 218 12.85 -14.42 -6.95
CA LEU A 218 12.15 -15.39 -7.80
C LEU A 218 10.64 -15.28 -7.66
N ASP A 219 10.15 -15.13 -6.43
CA ASP A 219 8.73 -14.91 -6.15
C ASP A 219 8.17 -13.66 -6.85
N VAL A 220 8.95 -12.56 -6.86
CA VAL A 220 8.64 -11.30 -7.56
C VAL A 220 8.60 -11.49 -9.07
N LEU A 221 9.63 -12.11 -9.65
CA LEU A 221 9.70 -12.38 -11.09
C LEU A 221 8.54 -13.25 -11.56
N ASP A 222 8.15 -14.25 -10.76
CA ASP A 222 6.99 -15.10 -11.05
C ASP A 222 5.68 -14.31 -11.08
N LEU A 223 5.50 -13.35 -10.17
CA LEU A 223 4.29 -12.52 -10.12
C LEU A 223 4.28 -11.47 -11.24
N GLN A 224 5.43 -10.87 -11.55
CA GLN A 224 5.61 -9.98 -12.71
C GLN A 224 5.32 -10.72 -14.02
N GLN A 225 5.77 -11.95 -14.18
CA GLN A 225 5.44 -12.78 -15.33
C GLN A 225 3.93 -13.03 -15.44
N GLN A 226 3.23 -13.27 -14.33
CA GLN A 226 1.77 -13.44 -14.32
C GLN A 226 1.05 -12.14 -14.74
N ALA A 227 1.50 -10.99 -14.24
CA ALA A 227 0.97 -9.69 -14.65
C ALA A 227 1.23 -9.39 -16.13
N LEU A 228 2.41 -9.72 -16.68
CA LEU A 228 2.68 -9.60 -18.12
C LEU A 228 1.79 -10.52 -18.96
N ARG A 229 1.48 -11.73 -18.48
CA ARG A 229 0.49 -12.61 -19.13
C ARG A 229 -0.89 -11.98 -19.13
N PHE A 230 -1.33 -11.41 -18.00
CA PHE A 230 -2.59 -10.67 -17.91
C PHE A 230 -2.63 -9.54 -18.93
N VAL A 231 -1.57 -8.73 -19.05
CA VAL A 231 -1.45 -7.67 -20.07
C VAL A 231 -1.56 -8.24 -21.48
N SER A 232 -0.93 -9.38 -21.77
CA SER A 232 -0.96 -10.00 -23.10
C SER A 232 -2.33 -10.59 -23.49
N GLN A 233 -3.19 -10.86 -22.51
CA GLN A 233 -4.52 -11.44 -22.70
C GLN A 233 -5.63 -10.37 -22.67
N SER A 234 -5.31 -9.18 -22.15
CA SER A 234 -6.23 -8.05 -22.08
C SER A 234 -6.11 -7.16 -23.32
N GLN A 235 -7.22 -6.90 -24.00
CA GLN A 235 -7.26 -5.97 -25.14
C GLN A 235 -6.91 -4.53 -24.72
N GLU A 236 -7.22 -4.16 -23.48
CA GLU A 236 -7.04 -2.80 -22.94
C GLU A 236 -6.52 -2.87 -21.50
N ALA A 237 -5.31 -3.41 -21.30
CA ALA A 237 -4.64 -3.32 -20.01
C ALA A 237 -4.48 -1.83 -19.61
N HIS A 238 -4.94 -1.49 -18.40
CA HIS A 238 -4.95 -0.11 -17.92
C HIS A 238 -3.54 0.52 -17.94
N PRO A 239 -3.37 1.79 -18.35
CA PRO A 239 -2.06 2.44 -18.41
C PRO A 239 -1.27 2.37 -17.10
N LEU A 240 -1.94 2.53 -15.96
CA LEU A 240 -1.30 2.43 -14.64
C LEU A 240 -0.64 1.07 -14.38
N LEU A 241 -1.19 -0.04 -14.89
CA LEU A 241 -0.54 -1.35 -14.74
C LEU A 241 0.75 -1.42 -15.58
N ARG A 242 0.71 -0.88 -16.81
CA ARG A 242 1.89 -0.84 -17.68
C ARG A 242 3.00 0.00 -17.04
N GLU A 243 2.64 1.15 -16.49
CA GLU A 243 3.56 2.02 -15.76
C GLU A 243 4.13 1.32 -14.51
N ALA A 244 3.27 0.70 -13.71
CA ALA A 244 3.70 -0.07 -12.53
C ALA A 244 4.71 -1.16 -12.93
N LEU A 245 4.42 -1.97 -13.94
CA LEU A 245 5.34 -3.02 -14.43
C LEU A 245 6.67 -2.44 -14.93
N SER A 246 6.62 -1.38 -15.75
CA SER A 246 7.82 -0.77 -16.32
C SER A 246 8.77 -0.26 -15.24
N ARG A 247 8.24 0.36 -14.17
CA ARG A 247 9.04 0.81 -13.03
C ARG A 247 9.53 -0.34 -12.15
N CYS A 248 8.69 -1.35 -11.93
CA CYS A 248 8.91 -2.38 -10.92
C CYS A 248 9.83 -3.53 -11.37
N ILE A 249 9.88 -3.83 -12.67
CA ILE A 249 10.71 -4.91 -13.23
C ILE A 249 12.18 -4.73 -12.87
N ASN A 250 12.68 -3.49 -12.88
CA ASN A 250 14.08 -3.19 -12.61
C ASN A 250 14.49 -3.57 -11.19
N VAL A 251 13.56 -3.53 -10.22
CA VAL A 251 13.87 -3.83 -8.81
C VAL A 251 14.34 -5.27 -8.62
N ALA A 252 13.79 -6.22 -9.38
CA ALA A 252 14.25 -7.61 -9.36
C ALA A 252 15.63 -7.77 -10.01
N VAL A 253 15.92 -6.98 -11.05
CA VAL A 253 17.24 -6.93 -11.70
C VAL A 253 18.29 -6.37 -10.74
N GLU A 254 18.00 -5.27 -10.06
CA GLU A 254 18.90 -4.71 -9.04
C GLU A 254 19.21 -5.72 -7.93
N ALA A 255 18.19 -6.43 -7.44
CA ALA A 255 18.35 -7.39 -6.35
C ALA A 255 19.09 -8.68 -6.76
N LEU A 256 18.92 -9.15 -8.00
CA LEU A 256 19.57 -10.36 -8.51
C LEU A 256 19.84 -10.26 -10.02
N PRO A 257 20.90 -9.55 -10.44
CA PRO A 257 21.11 -9.16 -11.85
C PRO A 257 21.16 -10.31 -12.83
N SER A 258 21.85 -11.40 -12.48
CA SER A 258 22.02 -12.55 -13.38
C SER A 258 20.68 -13.19 -13.76
N VAL A 259 19.77 -13.33 -12.79
CA VAL A 259 18.45 -13.91 -12.99
C VAL A 259 17.50 -12.89 -13.62
N GLY A 260 17.48 -11.65 -13.11
CA GLY A 260 16.62 -10.60 -13.63
C GLY A 260 16.89 -10.26 -15.10
N LEU A 261 18.15 -10.12 -15.51
CA LEU A 261 18.52 -9.87 -16.91
C LEU A 261 18.23 -11.05 -17.83
N ALA A 262 18.37 -12.28 -17.33
CA ALA A 262 17.95 -13.48 -18.08
C ALA A 262 16.43 -13.50 -18.30
N GLN A 263 15.66 -13.14 -17.27
CA GLN A 263 14.21 -13.09 -17.34
C GLN A 263 13.72 -11.97 -18.27
N LEU A 264 14.34 -10.79 -18.23
CA LEU A 264 14.07 -9.69 -19.16
C LEU A 264 14.27 -10.11 -20.62
N ARG A 265 15.37 -10.81 -20.94
CA ARG A 265 15.59 -11.39 -22.28
C ARG A 265 14.48 -12.35 -22.68
N ALA A 266 14.05 -13.22 -21.76
CA ALA A 266 12.95 -14.15 -22.02
C ALA A 266 11.62 -13.43 -22.31
N TRP A 267 11.31 -12.34 -21.58
CA TRP A 267 10.12 -11.54 -21.83
C TRP A 267 10.20 -10.69 -23.10
N ALA A 268 11.37 -10.16 -23.46
CA ALA A 268 11.58 -9.41 -24.70
C ALA A 268 11.30 -10.24 -25.96
N ALA A 269 11.52 -11.56 -25.89
CA ALA A 269 11.22 -12.50 -26.96
C ALA A 269 9.72 -12.79 -27.15
N TRP A 270 8.83 -12.27 -26.28
CA TRP A 270 7.39 -12.48 -26.44
C TRP A 270 6.86 -11.69 -27.66
N PRO A 271 5.91 -12.26 -28.44
CA PRO A 271 5.40 -11.61 -29.65
C PRO A 271 4.40 -10.48 -29.38
N HIS A 272 4.06 -10.19 -28.12
CA HIS A 272 3.00 -9.24 -27.76
C HIS A 272 3.54 -7.80 -27.68
N VAL A 273 2.99 -6.89 -28.49
CA VAL A 273 3.44 -5.48 -28.59
C VAL A 273 3.42 -4.78 -27.24
N GLY A 274 2.32 -4.89 -26.48
CA GLY A 274 2.21 -4.23 -25.18
C GLY A 274 3.18 -4.76 -24.13
N VAL A 275 3.65 -6.01 -24.25
CA VAL A 275 4.69 -6.54 -23.35
C VAL A 275 6.05 -5.98 -23.78
N LYS A 276 6.35 -5.96 -25.08
CA LYS A 276 7.58 -5.35 -25.60
C LYS A 276 7.72 -3.88 -25.24
N GLU A 277 6.63 -3.12 -25.27
CA GLU A 277 6.61 -1.71 -24.81
C GLU A 277 6.99 -1.59 -23.33
N ILE A 278 6.37 -2.39 -22.45
CA ILE A 278 6.71 -2.41 -21.02
C ILE A 278 8.18 -2.74 -20.79
N ILE A 279 8.72 -3.74 -21.52
CA ILE A 279 10.14 -4.10 -21.40
C ILE A 279 11.02 -2.96 -21.92
N ARG A 280 10.66 -2.31 -23.04
CA ARG A 280 11.42 -1.18 -23.57
C ARG A 280 11.48 -0.02 -22.57
N ASP A 281 10.35 0.29 -21.94
CA ASP A 281 10.25 1.38 -20.96
C ASP A 281 11.05 1.06 -19.69
N SER A 282 11.12 -0.21 -19.28
CA SER A 282 11.91 -0.61 -18.11
C SER A 282 13.42 -0.48 -18.34
N LEU A 283 13.92 -0.71 -19.57
CA LEU A 283 15.37 -0.64 -19.87
C LEU A 283 16.02 0.71 -19.52
N ALA A 284 15.26 1.82 -19.54
CA ALA A 284 15.79 3.14 -19.19
C ALA A 284 16.37 3.20 -17.77
N GLY A 285 15.82 2.41 -16.83
CA GLY A 285 16.32 2.34 -15.46
C GLY A 285 17.54 1.47 -15.25
N LEU A 286 18.00 0.74 -16.28
CA LEU A 286 19.10 -0.24 -16.19
C LEU A 286 20.35 0.19 -16.96
N ALA A 287 20.53 1.50 -17.19
CA ALA A 287 21.60 2.04 -18.04
C ALA A 287 23.03 1.62 -17.65
N HIS A 288 23.26 1.24 -16.39
CA HIS A 288 24.56 0.75 -15.92
C HIS A 288 24.86 -0.71 -16.33
N TRP A 289 23.89 -1.42 -16.90
CA TRP A 289 24.04 -2.73 -17.55
C TRP A 289 24.06 -2.60 -19.09
N SER A 290 24.73 -1.59 -19.63
CA SER A 290 24.64 -1.16 -21.04
C SER A 290 24.74 -2.31 -22.05
N ASP A 291 25.72 -3.22 -21.89
CA ASP A 291 25.95 -4.32 -22.83
C ASP A 291 24.77 -5.30 -22.90
N GLU A 292 24.13 -5.59 -21.77
CA GLU A 292 22.96 -6.48 -21.72
C GLU A 292 21.69 -5.75 -22.15
N VAL A 293 21.55 -4.48 -21.78
CA VAL A 293 20.44 -3.62 -22.22
C VAL A 293 20.41 -3.50 -23.75
N ASP A 294 21.55 -3.27 -24.39
CA ASP A 294 21.67 -3.17 -25.85
C ASP A 294 21.27 -4.48 -26.54
N ARG A 295 21.67 -5.63 -25.98
CA ARG A 295 21.28 -6.96 -26.50
C ARG A 295 19.79 -7.21 -26.39
N ILE A 296 19.16 -6.79 -25.30
CA ILE A 296 17.71 -6.90 -25.11
C ILE A 296 16.99 -5.96 -26.09
N ALA A 297 17.45 -4.72 -26.21
CA ALA A 297 16.86 -3.71 -27.09
C ALA A 297 16.83 -4.14 -28.56
N GLN A 298 17.83 -4.88 -29.04
CA GLN A 298 17.86 -5.44 -30.40
C GLN A 298 16.73 -6.45 -30.69
N GLN A 299 16.07 -6.99 -29.66
CA GLN A 299 14.99 -7.98 -29.79
C GLN A 299 13.57 -7.37 -29.74
N LEU A 300 13.46 -6.10 -29.32
CA LEU A 300 12.20 -5.41 -29.02
C LEU A 300 11.58 -4.73 -30.25
#